data_AF-A0A251ZYT6-F1
#
_entry.id   AF-A0A251ZYT6-F1
#
_cell.length_a   1.000
_cell.length_b   1.000
_cell.length_c   1.000
_cell.angle_alpha   90.00
_cell.angle_beta   90.00
_cell.angle_gamma   90.00
#
_symmetry.space_group_name_H-M   'P 1'
#
loop_
_entity.id
_entity.type
_entity.pdbx_description
1 polymer ?
#
loop_
_entity_poly.entity_id
_entity_poly.type
_entity_poly.pdbx_seq_one_letter_code
_entity_poly.pdbx_strand_id
1 'polypeptide(L)' 'MDGVFVGSLIQDCKRCEQRFYAVHDAVKSFHNHILDRSGTLSRQIAQQFRRARASAASL' A
#
# COMPACT_ATOMS: atom_id res chain seq x y z
N MET A 1 4.58 -10.59 -11.64
CA MET A 1 4.01 -10.18 -10.33
C MET A 1 4.57 -11.18 -9.35
N ASP A 2 5.45 -10.74 -8.43
CA ASP A 2 6.29 -11.67 -7.65
C ASP A 2 5.84 -11.76 -6.18
N GLY A 3 4.54 -11.59 -5.94
CA GLY A 3 3.89 -11.65 -4.63
C GLY A 3 2.47 -11.08 -4.66
N VAL A 4 1.58 -11.64 -3.85
CA VAL A 4 0.24 -11.12 -3.58
C VAL A 4 0.23 -10.55 -2.16
N PHE A 5 -0.21 -9.30 -2.02
CA PHE A 5 -0.40 -8.68 -0.71
C PHE A 5 -1.89 -8.51 -0.46
N VAL A 6 -2.33 -8.97 0.70
CA VAL A 6 -3.68 -8.75 1.20
C VAL A 6 -3.62 -7.62 2.22
N GLY A 7 -4.48 -6.63 2.03
CA GLY A 7 -4.69 -5.53 2.97
C GLY A 7 -6.16 -5.14 2.95
N SER A 8 -6.58 -4.39 3.96
CA SER A 8 -7.97 -3.94 4.10
C SER A 8 -8.07 -2.44 3.85
N LEU A 9 -9.14 -2.02 3.20
CA LEU A 9 -9.44 -0.61 2.98
C LEU A 9 -10.54 -0.19 3.95
N ILE A 10 -10.26 0.75 4.85
CA ILE A 10 -11.22 1.31 5.78
C ILE A 10 -11.81 2.56 5.12
N GLN A 11 -13.11 2.55 4.84
CA GLN A 11 -13.80 3.70 4.29
C GLN A 11 -14.50 4.46 5.42
N ASP A 12 -14.08 5.71 5.66
CA ASP A 12 -14.79 6.60 6.57
C ASP A 12 -15.92 7.32 5.81
N CYS A 13 -17.15 6.87 6.04
CA CYS A 13 -18.35 7.42 5.41
C CYS A 13 -18.60 8.90 5.73
N LYS A 14 -18.01 9.44 6.81
CA LYS A 14 -18.19 10.85 7.20
C LYS A 14 -17.18 11.78 6.52
N ARG A 15 -15.99 11.28 6.16
CA ARG A 15 -14.88 12.08 5.61
C ARG A 15 -14.60 11.83 4.14
N CYS A 16 -15.25 10.85 3.51
CA CYS A 16 -14.92 10.36 2.16
C CYS A 16 -13.44 9.93 2.01
N GLU A 17 -12.76 9.65 3.13
CA GLU A 17 -11.38 9.20 3.16
C GLU A 17 -11.35 7.68 3.17
N GLN A 18 -10.43 7.10 2.39
CA GLN A 18 -10.14 5.68 2.43
C GLN A 18 -8.76 5.49 3.07
N ARG A 19 -8.63 4.59 4.05
CA ARG A 19 -7.36 4.30 4.72
C ARG A 19 -6.91 2.89 4.43
N PHE A 20 -5.64 2.70 4.12
CA PHE A 20 -5.06 1.38 3.91
C PHE A 20 -4.56 0.77 5.22
N TYR A 21 -5.03 -0.43 5.53
CA TYR A 21 -4.57 -1.23 6.65
C TYR A 21 -3.62 -2.31 6.13
N ALA A 22 -2.32 -2.05 6.30
CA ALA A 22 -1.26 -2.97 5.94
C ALA A 22 -1.00 -3.96 7.09
N VAL A 23 -1.00 -5.26 6.77
CA VAL A 23 -0.63 -6.35 7.71
C VAL A 23 0.78 -6.88 7.43
N HIS A 24 1.23 -6.83 6.17
CA HIS A 24 2.52 -7.38 5.76
C HIS A 24 3.64 -6.33 5.86
N ASP A 25 4.80 -6.71 6.42
CA ASP A 25 5.92 -5.77 6.68
C ASP A 25 6.40 -5.04 5.42
N ALA A 26 6.46 -5.74 4.28
CA ALA A 26 6.83 -5.14 2.99
C ALA A 26 5.93 -3.96 2.53
N VAL A 27 4.72 -3.84 3.08
CA VAL A 27 3.78 -2.74 2.77
C VAL A 27 3.38 -1.95 4.03
N LYS A 28 4.05 -2.16 5.16
CA LYS A 28 3.77 -1.51 6.45
C LYS A 28 3.96 0.01 6.42
N SER A 29 4.81 0.51 5.53
CA SER A 29 4.94 1.96 5.28
C SER A 29 3.67 2.62 4.72
N PHE A 30 2.72 1.83 4.20
CA PHE A 30 1.42 2.31 3.73
C PHE A 30 0.31 2.22 4.78
N HIS A 31 0.64 1.76 6.00
CA HIS A 31 -0.34 1.68 7.06
C HIS A 31 -0.89 3.08 7.40
N ASN A 32 -2.21 3.21 7.49
CA ASN A 32 -2.93 4.47 7.73
C ASN A 32 -2.77 5.56 6.66
N HIS A 33 -2.20 5.25 5.48
CA HIS A 33 -2.21 6.22 4.40
C HIS A 33 -3.65 6.53 3.96
N ILE A 34 -3.99 7.82 3.92
CA ILE A 34 -5.26 8.33 3.41
C ILE A 34 -5.17 8.37 1.88
N LEU A 35 -6.17 7.79 1.24
CA LEU A 35 -6.20 7.55 -0.18
C LEU A 35 -7.32 8.34 -0.81
N ASP A 36 -6.94 9.04 -1.86
CA ASP A 36 -7.89 9.52 -2.84
C ASP A 36 -8.44 8.29 -3.62
N ARG A 37 -9.73 8.36 -3.94
CA ARG A 37 -10.54 7.32 -4.60
C ARG A 37 -9.98 6.84 -5.96
N SER A 38 -8.99 7.50 -6.56
CA SER A 38 -8.63 7.41 -7.99
C SER A 38 -7.71 6.25 -8.42
N GLY A 39 -7.48 5.22 -7.60
CA GLY A 39 -6.63 4.08 -7.99
C GLY A 39 -5.12 4.40 -8.03
N THR A 40 -4.73 5.55 -7.48
CA THR A 40 -3.34 5.94 -7.24
C THR A 40 -2.66 5.04 -6.20
N LEU A 41 -3.41 4.50 -5.22
CA LEU A 41 -2.87 3.61 -4.19
C LEU A 41 -2.18 2.39 -4.77
N SER A 42 -2.86 1.60 -5.59
CA SER A 42 -2.31 0.34 -6.11
C SER A 42 -1.02 0.59 -6.87
N ARG A 43 -0.93 1.74 -7.55
CA ARG A 43 0.27 2.19 -8.27
C ARG A 43 1.41 2.55 -7.31
N GLN A 44 1.12 3.31 -6.25
CA GLN A 44 2.09 3.70 -5.22
C GLN A 44 2.62 2.49 -4.42
N ILE A 45 1.73 1.59 -3.98
CA ILE A 45 2.10 0.33 -3.30
C ILE A 45 3.01 -0.50 -4.20
N ALA A 46 2.61 -0.72 -5.46
CA ALA A 46 3.39 -1.51 -6.39
C ALA A 46 4.77 -0.88 -6.68
N GLN A 47 4.85 0.46 -6.75
CA GLN A 47 6.11 1.15 -7.01
C GLN A 47 7.07 1.06 -5.82
N GLN A 48 6.57 1.22 -4.59
CA GLN A 48 7.40 1.11 -3.40
C GLN A 48 7.84 -0.32 -3.11
N PHE A 49 6.97 -1.31 -3.35
CA PHE A 49 7.35 -2.71 -3.26
C PHE A 49 8.51 -3.05 -4.21
N ARG A 50 8.43 -2.60 -5.48
CA ARG A 50 9.52 -2.79 -6.44
C ARG A 50 10.83 -2.14 -5.97
N ARG A 51 10.76 -0.95 -5.36
CA ARG A 51 11.95 -0.27 -4.80
C ARG A 51 12.55 -1.06 -3.64
N ALA A 52 11.74 -1.44 -2.66
CA ALA A 52 12.21 -2.20 -1.50
C ALA A 52 12.86 -3.53 -1.91
N ARG A 53 12.29 -4.23 -2.89
CA ARG A 53 12.86 -5.46 -3.44
C ARG A 53 14.16 -5.24 -4.19
N ALA A 54 14.27 -4.17 -5.00
CA ALA A 54 15.52 -3.82 -5.68
C ALA A 54 16.64 -3.50 -4.68
N SER A 55 16.33 -2.78 -3.60
CA SER A 55 17.29 -2.51 -2.52
C SER A 55 17.72 -3.78 -1.78
N ALA A 56 16.81 -4.72 -1.54
CA ALA A 56 17.13 -6.00 -0.89
C ALA A 56 17.95 -6.95 -1.78
N ALA A 57 17.80 -6.87 -3.11
CA ALA A 57 18.57 -7.67 -4.06
C ALA A 57 19.97 -7.10 -4.38
N SER A 58 20.29 -5.91 -3.87
CA SER A 58 21.58 -5.24 -4.07
C SER A 58 22.55 -5.44 -2.90
N LEU A 59 22.17 -6.26 -1.92
CA LEU A 59 22.95 -6.70 -0.76
C LEU A 59 23.39 -8.15 -0.96
#